data_AF-A0A255ZPK7-F1
#
_entry.id   AF-A0A255ZPK7-F1
#
_cell.length_a   1.000
_cell.length_b   1.000
_cell.length_c   1.000
_cell.angle_alpha   90.00
_cell.angle_beta   90.00
_cell.angle_gamma   90.00
#
_symmetry.space_group_name_H-M   'P 1'
#
loop_
_entity.id
_entity.type
_entity.pdbx_description
1 polymer ?
#
loop_
_entity_poly.entity_id
_entity_poly.type
_entity_poly.pdbx_seq_one_letter_code
_entity_poly.pdbx_strand_id
1 'polypeptide(L)'
;MQTDEARQAYGKYCGNADKFFQFVTQEVFSYMQENYRVLSRRSAIGHSLGASFLVYSFLKNPDTFDNYVLMSPNLAYDANRLIRELKQFDFSTIKPYKYFYLSFANEAVSFPEWKPAVDESFMLFDSLQGSKNFFVKLATFPESNHFSSALPALTDALDTYFKKVYDRQQAQLSDTFVEVEVVVEVSNPKAELYITGNQNAVGNWNPAAIKMNRLSDKERSIKLKVQAPFIFKITQGSWESEATLDGISGNVTLIPGKEKRYRFKAIAFANE
;
A
#
# COMPACT_ATOMS: atom_id res chain seq x y z
N MET A 1 16.80 4.98 24.53
CA MET A 1 18.22 5.32 24.29
C MET A 1 19.00 4.02 24.17
N GLN A 2 20.03 3.98 23.32
CA GLN A 2 20.89 2.79 23.17
C GLN A 2 21.64 2.48 24.46
N THR A 3 21.92 1.20 24.71
CA THR A 3 22.71 0.76 25.87
C THR A 3 24.17 1.16 25.75
N ASP A 4 24.88 1.22 26.88
CA ASP A 4 26.30 1.58 26.90
C ASP A 4 27.16 0.51 26.23
N GLU A 5 26.76 -0.76 26.30
CA GLU A 5 27.42 -1.86 25.58
C GLU A 5 27.30 -1.67 24.06
N ALA A 6 26.13 -1.27 23.55
CA ALA A 6 25.95 -1.01 22.13
C ALA A 6 26.76 0.20 21.65
N ARG A 7 26.89 1.24 22.49
CA ARG A 7 27.75 2.39 22.19
C ARG A 7 29.22 2.01 22.16
N GLN A 8 29.66 1.17 23.09
CA GLN A 8 31.05 0.71 23.14
C GLN A 8 31.39 -0.18 21.95
N ALA A 9 30.49 -1.08 21.56
CA ALA A 9 30.71 -2.01 20.46
C ALA A 9 30.73 -1.34 19.07
N TYR A 10 29.86 -0.34 18.84
CA TYR A 10 29.67 0.26 17.51
C TYR A 10 30.19 1.70 17.39
N GLY A 11 30.51 2.37 18.50
CA GLY A 11 31.10 3.71 18.52
C GLY A 11 30.34 4.71 17.66
N LYS A 12 31.04 5.41 16.76
CA LYS A 12 30.43 6.40 15.84
C LYS A 12 29.39 5.82 14.87
N TYR A 13 29.33 4.49 14.72
CA TYR A 13 28.37 3.80 13.87
C TYR A 13 27.08 3.43 14.62
N CYS A 14 26.96 3.73 15.92
CA CYS A 14 25.71 3.53 16.65
C CYS A 14 24.71 4.68 16.39
N GLY A 15 23.45 4.32 16.10
CA GLY A 15 22.31 5.24 16.22
C GLY A 15 21.97 6.04 14.95
N ASN A 16 21.45 7.26 15.13
CA ASN A 16 20.93 8.16 14.08
C ASN A 16 19.73 7.67 13.26
N ALA A 17 19.05 6.60 13.69
CA ALA A 17 17.84 6.12 13.03
C ALA A 17 16.74 7.20 12.96
N ASP A 18 16.60 8.06 13.98
CA ASP A 18 15.66 9.19 13.97
C ASP A 18 15.97 10.19 12.83
N LYS A 19 17.25 10.55 12.64
CA LYS A 19 17.65 11.48 11.56
C LYS A 19 17.42 10.86 10.19
N PHE A 20 17.73 9.58 10.02
CA PHE A 20 17.49 8.88 8.76
C PHE A 20 15.98 8.74 8.49
N PHE A 21 15.18 8.47 9.52
CA PHE A 21 13.72 8.45 9.41
C PHE A 21 13.16 9.82 8.99
N GLN A 22 13.67 10.92 9.56
CA GLN A 22 13.29 12.28 9.15
C GLN A 22 13.67 12.57 7.71
N PHE A 23 14.90 12.25 7.31
CA PHE A 23 15.36 12.39 5.92
C PHE A 23 14.43 11.65 4.94
N VAL A 24 14.11 10.38 5.21
CA VAL A 24 13.21 9.59 4.36
C VAL A 24 11.81 10.21 4.30
N THR A 25 11.24 10.57 5.45
CA THR A 25 9.83 10.99 5.53
C THR A 25 9.58 12.44 5.11
N GLN A 26 10.56 13.32 5.26
CA GLN A 26 10.40 14.76 5.01
C GLN A 26 11.06 15.21 3.72
N GLU A 27 12.17 14.58 3.31
CA GLU A 27 12.90 14.99 2.10
C GLU A 27 12.58 14.04 0.95
N VAL A 28 12.83 12.73 1.11
CA VAL A 28 12.66 11.75 0.02
C VAL A 28 11.21 11.66 -0.42
N PHE A 29 10.25 11.55 0.50
CA PHE A 29 8.84 11.46 0.14
C PHE A 29 8.34 12.73 -0.57
N SER A 30 8.70 13.91 -0.08
CA SER A 30 8.33 15.19 -0.68
C SER A 30 8.90 15.32 -2.09
N TYR A 31 10.19 15.02 -2.26
CA TYR A 31 10.84 15.03 -3.57
C TYR A 31 10.14 14.09 -4.56
N MET A 32 9.82 12.87 -4.14
CA MET A 32 9.13 11.90 -5.00
C MET A 32 7.73 12.38 -5.42
N GLN A 33 6.99 13.01 -4.51
CA GLN A 33 5.65 13.54 -4.78
C GLN A 33 5.66 14.76 -5.71
N GLU A 34 6.69 15.60 -5.60
CA GLU A 34 6.83 16.80 -6.44
C GLU A 34 7.31 16.48 -7.86
N ASN A 35 8.15 15.46 -8.01
CA ASN A 35 8.81 15.16 -9.27
C ASN A 35 8.19 13.99 -10.05
N TYR A 36 7.38 13.16 -9.40
CA TYR A 36 6.79 11.97 -10.02
C TYR A 36 5.33 11.76 -9.62
N ARG A 37 4.57 11.15 -10.53
CA ARG A 37 3.23 10.62 -10.21
C ARG A 37 3.37 9.36 -9.38
N VAL A 38 3.38 9.51 -8.07
CA VAL A 38 3.45 8.41 -7.11
C VAL A 38 2.07 8.03 -6.58
N LEU A 39 1.89 6.75 -6.26
CA LEU A 39 0.72 6.29 -5.52
C LEU A 39 0.81 6.70 -4.05
N SER A 40 -0.34 6.74 -3.36
CA SER A 40 -0.38 6.97 -1.91
C SER A 40 0.19 5.82 -1.09
N ARG A 41 0.29 4.62 -1.69
CA ARG A 41 0.81 3.41 -1.05
C ARG A 41 2.33 3.32 -1.16
N ARG A 42 3.00 2.99 -0.06
CA ARG A 42 4.46 2.91 0.02
C ARG A 42 4.91 1.54 0.52
N SER A 43 5.79 0.90 -0.24
CA SER A 43 6.46 -0.34 0.15
C SER A 43 7.90 -0.05 0.56
N ALA A 44 8.31 -0.56 1.71
CA ALA A 44 9.67 -0.51 2.19
C ALA A 44 10.30 -1.92 2.15
N ILE A 45 11.48 -2.00 1.55
CA ILE A 45 12.21 -3.24 1.37
C ILE A 45 13.60 -3.04 1.95
N GLY A 46 13.96 -3.87 2.92
CA GLY A 46 15.22 -3.77 3.64
C GLY A 46 15.89 -5.12 3.78
N HIS A 47 17.21 -5.12 3.74
CA HIS A 47 18.06 -6.26 4.10
C HIS A 47 18.94 -5.88 5.30
N SER A 48 19.17 -6.83 6.21
CA SER A 48 20.09 -6.65 7.34
C SER A 48 19.77 -5.38 8.16
N LEU A 49 20.73 -4.47 8.34
CA LEU A 49 20.49 -3.20 9.05
C LEU A 49 19.41 -2.33 8.40
N GLY A 50 19.20 -2.45 7.09
CA GLY A 50 18.08 -1.82 6.40
C GLY A 50 16.75 -2.38 6.89
N ALA A 51 16.62 -3.71 7.04
CA ALA A 51 15.44 -4.34 7.60
C ALA A 51 15.25 -3.99 9.09
N SER A 52 16.32 -3.92 9.87
CA SER A 52 16.26 -3.43 11.26
C SER A 52 15.76 -1.99 11.34
N PHE A 53 16.19 -1.12 10.42
CA PHE A 53 15.68 0.24 10.30
C PHE A 53 14.18 0.26 9.95
N LEU A 54 13.71 -0.65 9.09
CA LEU A 54 12.29 -0.75 8.78
C LEU A 54 11.46 -1.15 10.00
N VAL A 55 11.93 -2.10 10.82
CA VAL A 55 11.30 -2.43 12.11
C VAL A 55 11.25 -1.21 13.03
N TYR A 56 12.37 -0.49 13.14
CA TYR A 56 12.41 0.76 13.89
C TYR A 56 11.40 1.79 13.36
N SER A 57 11.31 1.97 12.04
CA SER A 57 10.38 2.92 11.40
C SER A 57 8.92 2.56 11.66
N PHE A 58 8.60 1.26 11.67
CA PHE A 58 7.27 0.75 12.00
C PHE A 58 6.90 1.07 13.44
N LEU A 59 7.80 0.81 14.39
CA LEU A 59 7.59 1.12 15.81
C LEU A 59 7.50 2.62 16.06
N LYS A 60 8.20 3.44 15.27
CA LYS A 60 8.18 4.90 15.37
C LYS A 60 6.88 5.50 14.86
N ASN A 61 6.44 5.07 13.69
CA ASN A 61 5.18 5.47 13.08
C ASN A 61 4.71 4.37 12.11
N PRO A 62 3.73 3.54 12.50
CA PRO A 62 3.28 2.40 11.69
C PRO A 62 2.69 2.83 10.34
N ASP A 63 2.24 4.08 10.20
CA ASP A 63 1.60 4.63 8.99
C ASP A 63 2.60 5.14 7.94
N THR A 64 3.89 5.09 8.24
CA THR A 64 4.94 5.52 7.30
C THR A 64 4.92 4.72 6.00
N PHE A 65 4.76 3.40 6.12
CA PHE A 65 4.68 2.46 5.00
C PHE A 65 3.47 1.53 5.13
N ASP A 66 2.99 1.05 4.00
CA ASP A 66 1.92 0.05 3.90
C ASP A 66 2.47 -1.37 3.90
N ASN A 67 3.68 -1.55 3.35
CA ASN A 67 4.29 -2.86 3.17
C ASN A 67 5.72 -2.85 3.72
N TYR A 68 6.05 -3.83 4.56
CA TYR A 68 7.36 -4.00 5.17
C TYR A 68 7.93 -5.35 4.75
N VAL A 69 8.97 -5.32 3.90
CA VAL A 69 9.74 -6.50 3.50
C VAL A 69 11.05 -6.52 4.28
N LEU A 70 11.07 -7.37 5.30
CA LEU A 70 12.10 -7.47 6.33
C LEU A 70 12.98 -8.69 6.05
N MET A 71 14.03 -8.51 5.25
CA MET A 71 14.93 -9.60 4.88
C MET A 71 16.12 -9.66 5.84
N SER A 72 16.22 -10.73 6.61
CA SER A 72 17.30 -11.00 7.56
C SER A 72 17.60 -9.81 8.51
N PRO A 73 16.60 -9.24 9.21
CA PRO A 73 16.85 -8.11 10.12
C PRO A 73 17.74 -8.52 11.29
N ASN A 74 18.72 -7.67 11.64
CA ASN A 74 19.44 -7.82 12.91
C ASN A 74 18.58 -7.28 14.05
N LEU A 75 17.84 -8.17 14.71
CA LEU A 75 16.98 -7.86 15.85
C LEU A 75 17.63 -8.17 17.19
N ALA A 76 18.86 -8.70 17.19
CA ALA A 76 19.66 -8.92 18.39
C ALA A 76 20.34 -7.65 18.90
N TYR A 77 20.47 -6.63 18.03
CA TYR A 77 21.06 -5.34 18.33
C TYR A 77 20.42 -4.64 19.54
N ASP A 78 21.24 -3.88 20.29
CA ASP A 78 20.83 -3.06 21.44
C ASP A 78 20.11 -3.89 22.51
N ALA A 79 20.74 -5.03 22.84
CA ALA A 79 20.19 -6.06 23.70
C ALA A 79 18.77 -6.44 23.27
N ASN A 80 18.52 -6.87 22.03
CA ASN A 80 17.20 -7.28 21.55
C ASN A 80 16.10 -6.21 21.65
N ARG A 81 16.44 -4.90 21.62
CA ARG A 81 15.46 -3.82 21.86
C ARG A 81 14.28 -3.87 20.90
N LEU A 82 14.55 -3.99 19.59
CA LEU A 82 13.50 -3.92 18.57
C LEU A 82 12.48 -5.05 18.71
N ILE A 83 12.92 -6.29 18.97
CA ILE A 83 11.99 -7.41 19.17
C ILE A 83 11.20 -7.28 20.48
N ARG A 84 11.80 -6.76 21.55
CA ARG A 84 11.06 -6.45 22.78
C ARG A 84 9.97 -5.40 22.56
N GLU A 85 10.29 -4.33 21.84
CA GLU A 85 9.32 -3.27 21.51
C GLU A 85 8.21 -3.81 20.60
N LEU A 86 8.54 -4.64 19.60
CA LEU A 86 7.54 -5.31 18.77
C LEU A 86 6.58 -6.18 19.59
N LYS A 87 7.07 -6.95 20.57
CA LYS A 87 6.22 -7.78 21.45
C LYS A 87 5.26 -6.95 22.33
N GLN A 88 5.58 -5.67 22.56
CA GLN A 88 4.74 -4.74 23.32
C GLN A 88 3.80 -3.93 22.42
N PHE A 89 4.00 -3.97 21.10
CA PHE A 89 3.19 -3.21 20.15
C PHE A 89 1.77 -3.82 20.03
N ASP A 90 0.74 -2.98 20.08
CA ASP A 90 -0.63 -3.41 19.86
C ASP A 90 -0.96 -3.48 18.35
N PHE A 91 -0.77 -4.66 17.76
CA PHE A 91 -1.06 -4.92 16.35
C PHE A 91 -2.55 -4.77 15.99
N SER A 92 -3.47 -4.74 16.95
CA SER A 92 -4.90 -4.54 16.66
C SER A 92 -5.22 -3.13 16.15
N THR A 93 -4.35 -2.17 16.46
CA THR A 93 -4.46 -0.76 16.05
C THR A 93 -4.11 -0.52 14.57
N ILE A 94 -3.46 -1.50 13.92
CA ILE A 94 -2.97 -1.34 12.55
C ILE A 94 -4.13 -1.12 11.58
N LYS A 95 -4.14 0.04 10.94
CA LYS A 95 -4.96 0.41 9.78
C LYS A 95 -4.18 1.45 8.97
N PRO A 96 -4.28 1.52 7.63
CA PRO A 96 -5.02 0.64 6.71
C PRO A 96 -4.41 -0.78 6.59
N TYR A 97 -4.88 -1.60 5.64
CA TYR A 97 -4.43 -3.00 5.52
C TYR A 97 -2.96 -3.09 5.11
N LYS A 98 -2.11 -3.74 5.92
CA LYS A 98 -0.65 -3.79 5.71
C LYS A 98 -0.14 -5.15 5.22
N TYR A 99 1.08 -5.17 4.71
CA TYR A 99 1.85 -6.38 4.41
C TYR A 99 3.11 -6.44 5.26
N PHE A 100 3.35 -7.58 5.91
CA PHE A 100 4.62 -7.91 6.53
C PHE A 100 5.19 -9.17 5.88
N TYR A 101 6.41 -9.04 5.36
CA TYR A 101 7.24 -10.16 4.98
C TYR A 101 8.44 -10.22 5.90
N LEU A 102 8.69 -11.38 6.50
CA LEU A 102 9.86 -11.61 7.34
C LEU A 102 10.56 -12.88 6.88
N SER A 103 11.85 -12.75 6.58
CA SER A 103 12.68 -13.90 6.23
C SER A 103 13.99 -13.94 6.98
N PHE A 104 14.48 -15.16 7.17
CA PHE A 104 15.83 -15.44 7.66
C PHE A 104 16.47 -16.55 6.82
N ALA A 105 17.79 -16.60 6.85
CA ALA A 105 18.65 -17.57 6.19
C ALA A 105 19.23 -18.53 7.25
N ASN A 106 20.48 -18.96 7.09
CA ASN A 106 21.21 -19.69 8.12
C ASN A 106 22.07 -18.79 9.03
N GLU A 107 21.58 -17.59 9.40
CA GLU A 107 22.37 -16.57 10.12
C GLU A 107 23.03 -17.12 11.38
N ALA A 108 22.38 -18.05 12.10
CA ALA A 108 22.93 -18.68 13.30
C ALA A 108 24.26 -19.42 13.08
N VAL A 109 24.62 -19.77 11.84
CA VAL A 109 25.93 -20.33 11.49
C VAL A 109 27.04 -19.29 11.63
N SER A 110 26.79 -18.06 11.20
CA SER A 110 27.77 -16.96 11.24
C SER A 110 27.61 -16.05 12.46
N PHE A 111 26.40 -15.97 13.01
CA PHE A 111 25.98 -15.10 14.11
C PHE A 111 25.12 -15.91 15.10
N PRO A 112 25.70 -16.86 15.86
CA PRO A 112 24.96 -17.70 16.78
C PRO A 112 24.15 -16.89 17.81
N GLU A 113 24.63 -15.72 18.19
CA GLU A 113 24.00 -14.81 19.13
C GLU A 113 22.70 -14.17 18.59
N TRP A 114 22.44 -14.24 17.28
CA TRP A 114 21.18 -13.76 16.70
C TRP A 114 20.05 -14.76 16.89
N LYS A 115 20.36 -16.04 17.12
CA LYS A 115 19.36 -17.11 17.16
C LYS A 115 18.16 -16.83 18.07
N PRO A 116 18.34 -16.36 19.33
CA PRO A 116 17.19 -16.04 20.18
C PRO A 116 16.26 -14.98 19.57
N ALA A 117 16.83 -13.91 19.00
CA ALA A 117 16.05 -12.85 18.38
C ALA A 117 15.34 -13.33 17.10
N VAL A 118 15.98 -14.20 16.31
CA VAL A 118 15.38 -14.84 15.12
C VAL A 118 14.17 -15.69 15.53
N ASP A 119 14.36 -16.59 16.51
CA ASP A 119 13.30 -17.48 16.98
C ASP A 119 12.11 -16.69 17.55
N GLU A 120 12.38 -15.69 18.40
CA GLU A 120 11.33 -14.82 18.96
C GLU A 120 10.57 -14.04 17.88
N SER A 121 11.26 -13.61 16.82
CA SER A 121 10.64 -12.88 15.71
C SER A 121 9.72 -13.78 14.89
N PHE A 122 10.16 -15.00 14.57
CA PHE A 122 9.29 -15.99 13.93
C PHE A 122 8.05 -16.28 14.78
N MET A 123 8.23 -16.56 16.07
CA MET A 123 7.11 -16.84 16.98
C MET A 123 6.11 -15.68 17.04
N LEU A 124 6.60 -14.44 17.14
CA LEU A 124 5.73 -13.27 17.16
C LEU A 124 4.94 -13.15 15.85
N PHE A 125 5.60 -13.11 14.71
CA PHE A 125 4.93 -12.90 13.42
C PHE A 125 4.02 -14.09 13.04
N ASP A 126 4.36 -15.30 13.45
CA ASP A 126 3.52 -16.48 13.28
C ASP A 126 2.20 -16.34 14.06
N SER A 127 2.27 -15.86 15.31
CA SER A 127 1.09 -15.59 16.13
C SER A 127 0.16 -14.50 15.57
N LEU A 128 0.68 -13.65 14.67
CA LEU A 128 -0.05 -12.56 14.05
C LEU A 128 -0.75 -12.96 12.73
N GLN A 129 -0.58 -14.20 12.27
CA GLN A 129 -1.26 -14.69 11.06
C GLN A 129 -2.79 -14.66 11.20
N GLY A 130 -3.48 -14.53 10.07
CA GLY A 130 -4.96 -14.51 10.03
C GLY A 130 -5.62 -13.18 10.40
N SER A 131 -4.83 -12.14 10.69
CA SER A 131 -5.34 -10.80 10.94
C SER A 131 -6.17 -10.25 9.78
N LYS A 132 -7.28 -9.58 10.11
CA LYS A 132 -8.07 -8.82 9.11
C LYS A 132 -7.40 -7.51 8.70
N ASN A 133 -6.43 -7.03 9.49
CA ASN A 133 -5.81 -5.73 9.33
C ASN A 133 -4.46 -5.79 8.59
N PHE A 134 -3.88 -6.98 8.42
CA PHE A 134 -2.62 -7.12 7.69
C PHE A 134 -2.39 -8.57 7.26
N PHE A 135 -1.53 -8.75 6.26
CA PHE A 135 -1.04 -10.04 5.82
C PHE A 135 0.37 -10.27 6.35
N VAL A 136 0.67 -11.48 6.84
CA VAL A 136 2.02 -11.88 7.25
C VAL A 136 2.50 -13.03 6.38
N LYS A 137 3.72 -12.93 5.86
CA LYS A 137 4.44 -14.01 5.20
C LYS A 137 5.77 -14.25 5.90
N LEU A 138 5.95 -15.47 6.35
CA LEU A 138 7.20 -15.98 6.92
C LEU A 138 7.92 -16.84 5.87
N ALA A 139 9.24 -16.69 5.78
CA ALA A 139 10.07 -17.48 4.89
C ALA A 139 11.45 -17.80 5.50
N THR A 140 12.00 -18.95 5.14
CA THR A 140 13.35 -19.38 5.55
C THR A 140 14.15 -19.83 4.34
N PHE A 141 15.43 -19.47 4.29
CA PHE A 141 16.36 -19.85 3.22
C PHE A 141 17.57 -20.58 3.80
N PRO A 142 17.43 -21.84 4.28
CA PRO A 142 18.49 -22.53 5.02
C PRO A 142 19.75 -22.82 4.18
N GLU A 143 19.59 -22.99 2.87
CA GLU A 143 20.70 -23.18 1.92
C GLU A 143 21.43 -21.88 1.58
N SER A 144 20.89 -20.73 2.01
CA SER A 144 21.51 -19.41 1.84
C SER A 144 22.17 -18.94 3.13
N ASN A 145 23.21 -18.14 3.00
CA ASN A 145 23.74 -17.36 4.11
C ASN A 145 23.10 -15.96 4.17
N HIS A 146 23.47 -15.20 5.21
CA HIS A 146 22.98 -13.84 5.44
C HIS A 146 23.07 -12.93 4.20
N PHE A 147 24.08 -13.12 3.36
CA PHE A 147 24.32 -12.27 2.18
C PHE A 147 23.64 -12.79 0.92
N SER A 148 23.52 -14.11 0.75
CA SER A 148 22.95 -14.72 -0.45
C SER A 148 21.41 -14.83 -0.42
N SER A 149 20.78 -14.65 0.74
CA SER A 149 19.33 -14.80 0.91
C SER A 149 18.50 -13.62 0.38
N ALA A 150 19.10 -12.45 0.16
CA ALA A 150 18.36 -11.22 -0.16
C ALA A 150 17.56 -11.31 -1.47
N LEU A 151 18.16 -11.83 -2.54
CA LEU A 151 17.48 -11.98 -3.84
C LEU A 151 16.33 -13.01 -3.84
N PRO A 152 16.50 -14.23 -3.32
CA PRO A 152 15.39 -15.18 -3.25
C PRO A 152 14.27 -14.69 -2.31
N ALA A 153 14.62 -14.05 -1.19
CA ALA A 153 13.65 -13.43 -0.29
C ALA A 153 12.85 -12.31 -0.97
N LEU A 154 13.53 -11.41 -1.69
CA LEU A 154 12.86 -10.33 -2.42
C LEU A 154 11.89 -10.87 -3.47
N THR A 155 12.27 -11.92 -4.19
CA THR A 155 11.44 -12.53 -5.22
C THR A 155 10.18 -13.14 -4.61
N ASP A 156 10.31 -13.94 -3.56
CA ASP A 156 9.19 -14.54 -2.84
C ASP A 156 8.27 -13.48 -2.21
N ALA A 157 8.85 -12.41 -1.65
CA ALA A 157 8.11 -11.30 -1.06
C ALA A 157 7.25 -10.55 -2.08
N LEU A 158 7.81 -10.22 -3.25
CA LEU A 158 7.10 -9.52 -4.31
C LEU A 158 6.04 -10.40 -4.98
N ASP A 159 6.36 -11.67 -5.25
CA ASP A 159 5.39 -12.62 -5.81
C ASP A 159 4.17 -12.78 -4.88
N THR A 160 4.43 -12.94 -3.58
CA THR A 160 3.39 -12.97 -2.55
C THR A 160 2.58 -11.67 -2.52
N TYR A 161 3.24 -10.52 -2.56
CA TYR A 161 2.57 -9.22 -2.56
C TYR A 161 1.58 -9.09 -3.72
N PHE A 162 2.04 -9.31 -4.95
CA PHE A 162 1.20 -9.14 -6.14
C PHE A 162 0.08 -10.19 -6.24
N LYS A 163 0.29 -11.41 -5.74
CA LYS A 163 -0.73 -12.47 -5.77
C LYS A 163 -1.77 -12.39 -4.65
N LYS A 164 -1.41 -11.87 -3.48
CA LYS A 164 -2.24 -12.00 -2.26
C LYS A 164 -2.63 -10.68 -1.61
N VAL A 165 -1.88 -9.61 -1.85
CA VAL A 165 -2.05 -8.36 -1.10
C VAL A 165 -2.42 -7.18 -1.98
N TYR A 166 -1.81 -7.06 -3.17
CA TYR A 166 -1.94 -5.90 -4.05
C TYR A 166 -3.40 -5.54 -4.33
N ASP A 167 -4.20 -6.48 -4.85
CA ASP A 167 -5.60 -6.20 -5.22
C ASP A 167 -6.45 -5.79 -4.02
N ARG A 168 -6.25 -6.42 -2.86
CA ARG A 168 -6.95 -6.07 -1.61
C ARG A 168 -6.62 -4.64 -1.17
N GLN A 169 -5.35 -4.26 -1.28
CA GLN A 169 -4.92 -2.91 -0.99
C GLN A 169 -5.49 -1.90 -2.01
N GLN A 170 -5.49 -2.22 -3.31
CA GLN A 170 -6.09 -1.33 -4.32
C GLN A 170 -7.60 -1.16 -4.13
N ALA A 171 -8.29 -2.17 -3.62
CA ALA A 171 -9.73 -2.09 -3.34
C ALA A 171 -10.09 -1.33 -2.05
N GLN A 172 -9.13 -1.04 -1.17
CA GLN A 172 -9.41 -0.41 0.12
C GLN A 172 -9.70 1.08 -0.03
N LEU A 173 -10.89 1.48 0.40
CA LEU A 173 -11.33 2.87 0.43
C LEU A 173 -10.66 3.65 1.58
N SER A 174 -10.39 4.93 1.34
CA SER A 174 -9.91 5.90 2.32
C SER A 174 -10.99 6.25 3.32
N ASP A 175 -10.64 6.54 4.57
CA ASP A 175 -11.62 6.93 5.60
C ASP A 175 -12.25 8.32 5.38
N THR A 176 -11.71 9.10 4.43
CA THR A 176 -12.20 10.44 4.10
C THR A 176 -13.13 10.42 2.88
N PHE A 177 -14.23 11.15 2.98
CA PHE A 177 -15.12 11.41 1.86
C PHE A 177 -14.78 12.75 1.18
N VAL A 178 -14.78 12.75 -0.14
CA VAL A 178 -14.59 13.93 -0.97
C VAL A 178 -15.79 14.09 -1.90
N GLU A 179 -16.31 15.31 -1.99
CA GLU A 179 -17.31 15.64 -2.99
C GLU A 179 -16.63 15.89 -4.33
N VAL A 180 -17.09 15.19 -5.36
CA VAL A 180 -16.62 15.29 -6.74
C VAL A 180 -17.77 15.51 -7.70
N GLU A 181 -17.48 16.14 -8.83
CA GLU A 181 -18.38 16.25 -9.98
C GLU A 181 -17.74 15.54 -11.17
N VAL A 182 -18.46 14.59 -11.76
CA VAL A 182 -18.07 13.94 -13.01
C VAL A 182 -18.92 14.52 -14.13
N VAL A 183 -18.28 15.01 -15.18
CA VAL A 183 -18.91 15.52 -16.40
C VAL A 183 -18.47 14.69 -17.58
N VAL A 184 -19.42 14.20 -18.38
CA VAL A 184 -19.15 13.40 -19.57
C VAL A 184 -19.76 14.10 -20.79
N GLU A 185 -18.90 14.38 -21.78
CA GLU A 185 -19.31 14.85 -23.09
C GLU A 185 -19.85 13.69 -23.93
N VAL A 186 -20.98 13.91 -24.62
CA VAL A 186 -21.67 12.94 -25.49
C VAL A 186 -21.93 13.55 -26.87
N SER A 187 -21.88 12.71 -27.89
CA SER A 187 -22.23 13.08 -29.28
C SER A 187 -23.74 13.07 -29.54
N ASN A 188 -24.48 12.17 -28.89
CA ASN A 188 -25.94 12.02 -29.03
C ASN A 188 -26.68 12.80 -27.92
N PRO A 189 -27.47 13.86 -28.26
CA PRO A 189 -28.20 14.65 -27.28
C PRO A 189 -29.24 13.89 -26.46
N LYS A 190 -29.71 12.73 -26.94
CA LYS A 190 -30.67 11.87 -26.25
C LYS A 190 -30.01 10.79 -25.39
N ALA A 191 -28.67 10.67 -25.38
CA ALA A 191 -27.98 9.66 -24.61
C ALA A 191 -28.32 9.78 -23.11
N GLU A 192 -28.74 8.67 -22.50
CA GLU A 192 -28.85 8.55 -21.05
C GLU A 192 -27.62 7.84 -20.55
N LEU A 193 -26.91 8.46 -19.60
CA LEU A 193 -25.71 7.87 -19.03
C LEU A 193 -25.94 7.50 -17.57
N TYR A 194 -25.30 6.41 -17.18
CA TYR A 194 -25.22 5.93 -15.82
C TYR A 194 -23.74 5.84 -15.43
N ILE A 195 -23.47 6.05 -14.14
CA ILE A 195 -22.15 5.84 -13.54
C ILE A 195 -22.23 4.63 -12.60
N THR A 196 -21.22 3.77 -12.66
CA THR A 196 -21.15 2.61 -11.78
C THR A 196 -19.72 2.27 -11.38
N GLY A 197 -19.48 1.80 -10.16
CA GLY A 197 -18.12 1.66 -9.64
C GLY A 197 -17.97 0.94 -8.31
N ASN A 198 -16.80 1.13 -7.68
CA ASN A 198 -16.29 0.32 -6.57
C ASN A 198 -16.86 0.61 -5.18
N GLN A 199 -17.91 1.43 -5.06
CA GLN A 199 -18.47 1.83 -3.76
C GLN A 199 -19.95 2.17 -3.88
N ASN A 200 -20.65 2.16 -2.74
CA ASN A 200 -22.10 2.38 -2.66
C ASN A 200 -22.55 3.67 -3.35
N ALA A 201 -21.78 4.76 -3.19
CA ALA A 201 -22.08 6.05 -3.78
C ALA A 201 -22.10 6.03 -5.32
N VAL A 202 -21.50 5.01 -5.94
CA VAL A 202 -21.51 4.78 -7.39
C VAL A 202 -22.06 3.41 -7.73
N GLY A 203 -23.06 2.91 -6.99
CA GLY A 203 -23.89 1.82 -7.46
C GLY A 203 -23.26 0.42 -7.50
N ASN A 204 -22.09 0.20 -6.88
CA ASN A 204 -21.50 -1.14 -6.68
C ASN A 204 -21.46 -2.02 -7.94
N TRP A 205 -20.96 -1.48 -9.05
CA TRP A 205 -20.88 -2.18 -10.33
C TRP A 205 -22.23 -2.68 -10.88
N ASN A 206 -23.34 -2.05 -10.51
CA ASN A 206 -24.60 -2.16 -11.25
C ASN A 206 -24.68 -1.08 -12.34
N PRO A 207 -24.69 -1.44 -13.64
CA PRO A 207 -24.59 -0.49 -14.76
C PRO A 207 -25.82 0.40 -14.93
N ALA A 208 -26.94 0.12 -14.26
CA ALA A 208 -28.16 0.94 -14.33
C ALA A 208 -28.46 1.71 -13.04
N ALA A 209 -27.61 1.60 -12.01
CA ALA A 209 -27.98 2.04 -10.66
C ALA A 209 -28.05 3.57 -10.51
N ILE A 210 -27.06 4.30 -11.02
CA ILE A 210 -26.91 5.74 -10.76
C ILE A 210 -26.96 6.51 -12.07
N LYS A 211 -28.12 7.11 -12.37
CA LYS A 211 -28.33 7.91 -13.58
C LYS A 211 -27.67 9.29 -13.45
N MET A 212 -26.97 9.72 -14.51
CA MET A 212 -26.39 11.06 -14.60
C MET A 212 -27.43 12.09 -15.06
N ASN A 213 -27.28 13.33 -14.60
CA ASN A 213 -28.17 14.43 -14.95
C ASN A 213 -27.80 15.03 -16.32
N ARG A 214 -28.80 15.39 -17.12
CA ARG A 214 -28.62 16.18 -18.34
C ARG A 214 -28.22 17.61 -17.98
N LEU A 215 -27.03 18.03 -18.38
CA LEU A 215 -26.56 19.40 -18.21
C LEU A 215 -26.80 20.25 -19.47
N SER A 216 -26.57 19.65 -20.63
CA SER A 216 -26.81 20.27 -21.95
C SER A 216 -27.06 19.20 -23.01
N ASP A 217 -27.21 19.58 -24.28
CA ASP A 217 -27.25 18.63 -25.38
C ASP A 217 -25.96 17.82 -25.54
N LYS A 218 -24.83 18.34 -25.06
CA LYS A 218 -23.53 17.70 -25.19
C LYS A 218 -23.00 17.11 -23.90
N GLU A 219 -23.66 17.33 -22.76
CA GLU A 219 -23.07 16.98 -21.46
C GLU A 219 -24.05 16.26 -20.53
N ARG A 220 -23.52 15.27 -19.82
CA ARG A 220 -24.12 14.68 -18.63
C ARG A 220 -23.22 14.96 -17.43
N SER A 221 -23.81 15.14 -16.26
CA SER A 221 -23.06 15.39 -15.04
C SER A 221 -23.66 14.72 -13.82
N ILE A 222 -22.82 14.43 -12.83
CA ILE A 222 -23.27 13.96 -11.54
C ILE A 222 -22.32 14.42 -10.44
N LYS A 223 -22.88 14.82 -9.30
CA LYS A 223 -22.13 15.12 -8.08
C LYS A 223 -22.27 13.96 -7.11
N LEU A 224 -21.13 13.53 -6.55
CA LEU A 224 -21.03 12.33 -5.74
C LEU A 224 -20.14 12.60 -4.54
N LYS A 225 -20.46 11.98 -3.41
CA LYS A 225 -19.61 11.96 -2.22
C LYS A 225 -18.92 10.60 -2.15
N VAL A 226 -17.62 10.56 -2.44
CA VAL A 226 -16.86 9.33 -2.68
C VAL A 226 -15.62 9.23 -1.80
N GLN A 227 -15.12 8.03 -1.61
CA GLN A 227 -13.82 7.74 -0.99
C GLN A 227 -12.80 7.37 -2.08
N ALA A 228 -11.51 7.61 -1.83
CA ALA A 228 -10.43 7.19 -2.73
C ALA A 228 -10.03 5.73 -2.45
N PRO A 229 -9.66 4.93 -3.47
CA PRO A 229 -9.73 5.26 -4.88
C PRO A 229 -11.19 5.28 -5.34
N PHE A 230 -11.52 6.31 -6.12
CA PHE A 230 -12.81 6.42 -6.79
C PHE A 230 -12.68 5.77 -8.16
N ILE A 231 -13.18 4.54 -8.28
CA ILE A 231 -13.08 3.74 -9.49
C ILE A 231 -14.47 3.58 -10.10
N PHE A 232 -14.63 3.91 -11.37
CA PHE A 232 -15.92 3.83 -12.04
C PHE A 232 -15.82 3.57 -13.55
N LYS A 233 -16.97 3.23 -14.12
CA LYS A 233 -17.27 3.16 -15.55
C LYS A 233 -18.54 3.96 -15.85
N ILE A 234 -18.71 4.29 -17.13
CA ILE A 234 -19.90 4.96 -17.66
C ILE A 234 -20.61 3.99 -18.61
N THR A 235 -21.94 3.95 -18.58
CA THR A 235 -22.75 3.05 -19.41
C THR A 235 -24.02 3.76 -19.90
N GLN A 236 -24.79 3.13 -20.79
CA GLN A 236 -26.18 3.49 -21.09
C GLN A 236 -27.19 2.56 -20.40
N GLY A 237 -26.87 2.08 -19.20
CA GLY A 237 -27.77 1.26 -18.39
C GLY A 237 -27.52 -0.25 -18.48
N SER A 238 -26.53 -0.69 -19.25
CA SER A 238 -26.10 -2.10 -19.29
C SER A 238 -24.60 -2.22 -19.56
N TRP A 239 -24.04 -3.42 -19.41
CA TRP A 239 -22.62 -3.66 -19.70
C TRP A 239 -22.33 -3.72 -21.20
N GLU A 240 -23.30 -4.15 -21.99
CA GLU A 240 -23.25 -4.14 -23.45
C GLU A 240 -23.23 -2.72 -24.01
N SER A 241 -23.57 -1.71 -23.19
CA SER A 241 -23.53 -0.29 -23.53
C SER A 241 -22.49 0.47 -22.71
N GLU A 242 -21.39 -0.18 -22.34
CA GLU A 242 -20.24 0.47 -21.71
C GLU A 242 -19.64 1.54 -22.64
N ALA A 243 -19.38 2.72 -22.10
CA ALA A 243 -18.78 3.83 -22.83
C ALA A 243 -17.26 3.65 -22.94
N THR A 244 -16.73 3.84 -24.14
CA THR A 244 -15.30 4.08 -24.34
C THR A 244 -15.03 5.57 -24.12
N LEU A 245 -14.12 5.89 -23.20
CA LEU A 245 -13.73 7.27 -22.89
C LEU A 245 -12.40 7.61 -23.56
N ASP A 246 -12.31 8.82 -24.11
CA ASP A 246 -11.12 9.30 -24.82
C ASP A 246 -9.86 9.21 -23.94
N GLY A 247 -8.81 8.55 -24.45
CA GLY A 247 -7.53 8.37 -23.75
C GLY A 247 -7.56 7.43 -22.54
N ILE A 248 -8.65 6.70 -22.27
CA ILE A 248 -8.78 5.82 -21.12
C ILE A 248 -9.09 4.38 -21.58
N SER A 249 -8.31 3.42 -21.08
CA SER A 249 -8.59 1.99 -21.23
C SER A 249 -9.08 1.40 -19.90
N GLY A 250 -10.23 0.72 -19.94
CA GLY A 250 -10.81 0.05 -18.78
C GLY A 250 -11.42 1.00 -17.75
N ASN A 251 -11.21 0.71 -16.46
CA ASN A 251 -11.80 1.47 -15.36
C ASN A 251 -11.17 2.86 -15.24
N VAL A 252 -12.01 3.90 -15.07
CA VAL A 252 -11.51 5.20 -14.62
C VAL A 252 -11.14 5.08 -13.15
N THR A 253 -9.91 5.46 -12.77
CA THR A 253 -9.44 5.46 -11.38
C THR A 253 -8.98 6.85 -11.00
N LEU A 254 -9.62 7.45 -10.00
CA LEU A 254 -9.29 8.76 -9.48
C LEU A 254 -8.89 8.67 -7.99
N ILE A 255 -7.95 9.53 -7.59
CA ILE A 255 -7.65 9.82 -6.18
C ILE A 255 -7.99 11.29 -5.97
N PRO A 256 -9.23 11.62 -5.54
CA PRO A 256 -9.66 12.99 -5.42
C PRO A 256 -8.79 13.78 -4.42
N GLY A 257 -8.25 14.90 -4.88
CA GLY A 257 -7.33 15.77 -4.13
C GLY A 257 -7.84 17.21 -4.10
N LYS A 258 -7.03 18.16 -4.57
CA LYS A 258 -7.46 19.56 -4.74
C LYS A 258 -8.49 19.71 -5.86
N GLU A 259 -8.31 18.96 -6.95
CA GLU A 259 -9.26 18.91 -8.06
C GLU A 259 -10.48 18.08 -7.64
N LYS A 260 -11.68 18.62 -7.90
CA LYS A 260 -12.97 18.01 -7.53
C LYS A 260 -13.93 17.88 -8.71
N ARG A 261 -13.56 18.38 -9.90
CA ARG A 261 -14.39 18.33 -11.09
C ARG A 261 -13.61 17.65 -12.21
N TYR A 262 -14.12 16.52 -12.69
CA TYR A 262 -13.46 15.69 -13.68
C TYR A 262 -14.30 15.65 -14.94
N ARG A 263 -13.65 15.88 -16.09
CA ARG A 263 -14.31 15.93 -17.39
C ARG A 263 -13.77 14.83 -18.30
N PHE A 264 -14.69 14.11 -18.93
CA PHE A 264 -14.41 13.02 -19.85
C PHE A 264 -15.19 13.20 -21.15
N LYS A 265 -14.76 12.53 -22.22
CA LYS A 265 -15.46 12.48 -23.50
C LYS A 265 -15.76 11.04 -23.87
N ALA A 266 -17.04 10.70 -24.04
CA ALA A 266 -17.44 9.40 -24.57
C ALA A 266 -17.30 9.40 -26.08
N ILE A 267 -16.51 8.46 -26.62
CA ILE A 267 -16.20 8.38 -28.06
C ILE A 267 -16.92 7.25 -28.77
N ALA A 268 -17.34 6.21 -28.04
CA ALA A 268 -18.13 5.08 -28.54
C ALA A 268 -18.85 4.38 -27.38
N PHE A 269 -19.84 3.55 -27.69
CA PHE A 269 -20.44 2.61 -26.76
C PHE A 269 -20.28 1.19 -27.29
N ALA A 270 -20.15 0.19 -26.42
CA ALA A 270 -19.85 -1.19 -26.80
C ALA A 270 -20.93 -1.87 -27.68
N ASN A 271 -22.12 -1.29 -27.78
CA ASN A 271 -23.25 -1.73 -28.60
C ASN A 271 -23.36 -1.01 -29.95
N GLU A 272 -22.46 -0.07 -30.25
CA GLU A 272 -22.35 0.66 -31.53
C GLU A 272 -21.21 0.08 -32.40
#